data_AF-A0A7S0TKK5-F1
#
_entry.id   AF-A0A7S0TKK5-F1
#
_cell.length_a   1.000
_cell.length_b   1.000
_cell.length_c   1.000
_cell.angle_alpha   90.00
_cell.angle_beta   90.00
_cell.angle_gamma   90.00
#
_symmetry.space_group_name_H-M   'P 1'
#
loop_
_entity.id
_entity.type
_entity.pdbx_description
1 polymer ?
#
loop_
_entity_poly.entity_id
_entity_poly.type
_entity_poly.pdbx_seq_one_letter_code
_entity_poly.pdbx_strand_id
1 'polypeptide(L)'
;GGGISVKYVMLTVVAVFFSSLFSGMIGSQMTKSYVANKLAQKTDQSYGAGASSQATEKLLSICTSALEAKGTASAAPAAACPPQTPCPKSAPADSSAPSSSAAAAGAVGDSPKVPLIELPEGIKNVIINIGTNYNPIMPPEDDPTTMVIAVEPILETAARIKKHPRLSVILAAIASGDSRFQTMQVHNVGGASSSLANPTNKNAFWVGTKKDGWPSHQIVPVMSMATLLASIPRTVHIKHLKTDMQGFDFAAISSAGRMIRRIPEVYAEVYVGTASYEGVHNDLWKDFEPHMKEMGYKRTSENVKKRGEDNAMWVR
;
A
#
# COMPACT_ATOMS: atom_id res chain seq x y z
N GLY A 1 16.77 3.52 48.30
CA GLY A 1 16.01 4.46 47.46
C GLY A 1 16.36 4.20 46.02
N GLY A 2 15.49 3.51 45.28
CA GLY A 2 15.69 3.21 43.86
C GLY A 2 14.69 4.00 43.03
N GLY A 3 15.18 4.97 42.26
CA GLY A 3 14.36 5.72 41.32
C GLY A 3 13.93 4.81 40.17
N ILE A 4 12.66 4.43 40.15
CA ILE A 4 12.05 3.77 38.99
C ILE A 4 12.05 4.80 37.87
N SER A 5 12.78 4.50 36.79
CA SER A 5 12.87 5.37 35.62
C SER A 5 11.48 5.61 35.03
N VAL A 6 11.10 6.88 34.91
CA VAL A 6 9.81 7.35 34.35
C VAL A 6 9.50 6.72 32.99
N LYS A 7 10.53 6.33 32.22
CA LYS A 7 10.39 5.63 30.94
C LYS A 7 9.72 4.25 31.06
N TYR A 8 9.96 3.52 32.16
CA TYR A 8 9.38 2.19 32.39
C TYR A 8 7.89 2.26 32.75
N VAL A 9 7.50 3.26 33.53
CA VAL A 9 6.08 3.50 33.88
C VAL A 9 5.30 3.87 32.62
N MET A 10 5.88 4.72 31.75
CA MET A 10 5.21 5.14 30.52
C MET A 10 5.01 3.99 29.51
N LEU A 11 6.00 3.11 29.36
CA LEU A 11 5.91 1.95 28.46
C LEU A 11 4.85 0.94 28.95
N THR A 12 4.76 0.74 30.27
CA THR A 12 3.79 -0.17 30.90
C THR A 12 2.36 0.36 30.78
N VAL A 13 2.16 1.68 30.95
CA VAL A 13 0.85 2.32 30.77
C VAL A 13 0.37 2.17 29.32
N VAL A 14 1.25 2.34 28.33
CA VAL A 14 0.90 2.17 26.91
C VAL A 14 0.53 0.72 26.58
N ALA A 15 1.24 -0.26 27.13
CA ALA A 15 0.93 -1.68 26.92
C ALA A 15 -0.43 -2.10 27.52
N VAL A 16 -0.75 -1.59 28.72
CA VAL A 16 -2.05 -1.83 29.38
C VAL A 16 -3.19 -1.15 28.60
N PHE A 17 -2.96 0.06 28.08
CA PHE A 17 -3.95 0.77 27.26
C PHE A 17 -4.25 0.04 25.96
N PHE A 18 -3.21 -0.45 25.26
CA PHE A 18 -3.39 -1.24 24.04
C PHE A 18 -4.08 -2.58 24.30
N SER A 19 -3.77 -3.28 25.40
CA SER A 19 -4.46 -4.54 25.73
C SER A 19 -5.94 -4.34 26.09
N SER A 20 -6.31 -3.17 26.64
CA SER A 20 -7.69 -2.79 26.95
C SER A 20 -8.50 -2.50 25.69
N LEU A 21 -7.89 -1.89 24.67
CA LEU A 21 -8.55 -1.54 23.41
C LEU A 21 -8.85 -2.75 22.51
N PHE A 22 -8.10 -3.84 22.65
CA PHE A 22 -8.18 -5.00 21.75
C PHE A 22 -8.81 -6.26 22.37
N SER A 23 -9.23 -6.22 23.63
CA SER A 23 -9.89 -7.37 24.28
C SER A 23 -11.29 -7.73 23.71
N GLY A 24 -11.82 -6.94 22.78
CA GLY A 24 -13.09 -7.19 22.11
C GLY A 24 -13.02 -7.93 20.77
N MET A 25 -11.83 -8.21 20.22
CA MET A 25 -11.69 -8.92 18.94
C MET A 25 -10.93 -10.23 19.13
N ILE A 26 -11.46 -11.29 18.52
CA ILE A 26 -10.96 -12.67 18.52
C ILE A 26 -9.44 -12.68 18.27
N GLY A 27 -8.65 -12.90 19.33
CA GLY A 27 -7.19 -12.90 19.23
C GLY A 27 -6.40 -12.85 20.54
N SER A 28 -7.03 -13.10 21.70
CA SER A 28 -6.41 -12.93 23.03
C SER A 28 -5.07 -13.69 23.23
N GLN A 29 -4.89 -14.86 22.61
CA GLN A 29 -3.67 -15.66 22.78
C GLN A 29 -2.53 -15.22 21.85
N MET A 30 -2.82 -14.87 20.60
CA MET A 30 -1.78 -14.44 19.64
C MET A 30 -1.21 -13.06 20.00
N THR A 31 -2.05 -12.14 20.46
CA THR A 31 -1.60 -10.80 20.88
C THR A 31 -0.71 -10.87 22.13
N LYS A 32 -1.03 -11.76 23.08
CA LYS A 32 -0.20 -12.02 24.27
C LYS A 32 1.19 -12.56 23.91
N SER A 33 1.24 -13.57 23.04
CA SER A 33 2.51 -14.14 22.57
C SER A 33 3.37 -13.15 21.79
N TYR A 34 2.76 -12.33 20.94
CA TYR A 34 3.48 -11.34 20.13
C TYR A 34 4.08 -10.22 20.98
N VAL A 35 3.29 -9.66 21.91
CA VAL A 35 3.75 -8.58 22.80
C VAL A 35 4.83 -9.09 23.77
N ALA A 36 4.66 -10.29 24.33
CA ALA A 36 5.66 -10.92 25.21
C ALA A 36 7.00 -11.15 24.48
N ASN A 37 6.97 -11.69 23.26
CA ASN A 37 8.17 -11.92 22.46
C ASN A 37 8.88 -10.61 22.06
N LYS A 38 8.13 -9.55 21.72
CA LYS A 38 8.71 -8.23 21.39
C LYS A 38 9.33 -7.55 22.61
N LEU A 39 8.73 -7.69 23.78
CA LEU A 39 9.29 -7.17 25.04
C LEU A 39 10.55 -7.93 25.45
N ALA A 40 10.56 -9.26 25.35
CA ALA A 40 11.73 -10.08 25.65
C ALA A 40 12.94 -9.71 24.75
N GLN A 41 12.73 -9.63 23.44
CA GLN A 41 13.77 -9.24 22.48
C GLN A 41 14.38 -7.87 22.74
N LYS A 42 13.57 -6.90 23.18
CA LYS A 42 14.03 -5.53 23.44
C LYS A 42 14.78 -5.40 24.77
N THR A 43 14.44 -6.25 25.74
CA THR A 43 15.09 -6.29 27.06
C THR A 43 16.48 -6.94 26.97
N ASP A 44 16.62 -8.00 26.18
CA ASP A 44 17.93 -8.64 25.90
C ASP A 44 18.91 -7.70 25.17
N GLN A 45 18.40 -6.84 24.28
CA GLN A 45 19.24 -5.87 23.56
C GLN A 45 19.78 -4.73 24.44
N SER A 46 19.21 -4.48 25.62
CA SER A 46 19.51 -3.28 26.40
C SER A 46 20.25 -3.52 27.72
N TYR A 47 20.27 -4.73 28.29
CA TYR A 47 20.83 -4.92 29.64
C TYR A 47 21.75 -6.13 29.88
N GLY A 48 22.05 -6.96 28.87
CA GLY A 48 22.92 -8.12 29.06
C GLY A 48 22.29 -9.23 29.92
N ALA A 49 22.56 -10.48 29.55
CA ALA A 49 21.94 -11.65 30.17
C ALA A 49 22.40 -11.82 31.63
N GLY A 50 21.62 -11.33 32.61
CA GLY A 50 21.93 -11.60 34.01
C GLY A 50 21.04 -10.99 35.09
N ALA A 51 20.29 -9.90 34.83
CA ALA A 51 19.56 -9.20 35.90
C ALA A 51 18.03 -9.07 35.69
N SER A 52 17.47 -9.71 34.66
CA SER A 52 16.09 -9.42 34.21
C SER A 52 15.01 -10.40 34.71
N SER A 53 15.31 -11.65 35.08
CA SER A 53 14.24 -12.67 35.16
C SER A 53 13.20 -12.40 36.27
N GLN A 54 13.61 -12.03 37.48
CA GLN A 54 12.67 -11.85 38.61
C GLN A 54 11.73 -10.65 38.46
N ALA A 55 12.20 -9.54 37.87
CA ALA A 55 11.34 -8.37 37.65
C ALA A 55 10.31 -8.62 36.55
N THR A 56 10.69 -9.40 35.53
CA THR A 56 9.80 -9.74 34.41
C THR A 56 8.74 -10.76 34.84
N GLU A 57 9.12 -11.77 35.65
CA GLU A 57 8.17 -12.74 36.24
C GLU A 57 7.16 -12.06 37.18
N LYS A 58 7.61 -11.11 38.01
CA LYS A 58 6.72 -10.38 38.93
C LYS A 58 5.72 -9.48 38.19
N LEU A 59 6.13 -8.85 37.09
CA LEU A 59 5.24 -8.06 36.23
C LEU A 59 4.26 -8.95 35.45
N LEU A 60 4.70 -10.11 34.94
CA LEU A 60 3.81 -11.09 34.30
C LEU A 60 2.76 -11.63 35.28
N SER A 61 3.14 -11.91 36.51
CA SER A 61 2.22 -12.34 37.57
C SER A 61 1.14 -11.30 37.85
N ILE A 62 1.52 -10.02 38.00
CA ILE A 62 0.56 -8.91 38.25
C ILE A 62 -0.40 -8.74 37.06
N CYS A 63 0.10 -8.81 35.83
CA CYS A 63 -0.74 -8.71 34.63
C CYS A 63 -1.71 -9.90 34.48
N THR A 64 -1.29 -11.10 34.87
CA THR A 64 -2.12 -12.31 34.80
C THR A 64 -3.26 -12.24 35.82
N SER A 65 -2.97 -11.85 37.07
CA SER A 65 -3.99 -11.69 38.10
C SER A 65 -4.98 -10.55 37.80
N ALA A 66 -4.55 -9.47 37.15
CA ALA A 66 -5.42 -8.37 36.75
C ALA A 66 -6.38 -8.72 35.59
N LEU A 67 -6.01 -9.69 34.76
CA LEU A 67 -6.85 -10.20 33.66
C LEU A 67 -7.89 -11.23 34.16
N GLU A 68 -7.54 -12.05 35.15
CA GLU A 68 -8.45 -13.03 35.75
C GLU A 68 -9.56 -12.37 36.58
N ALA A 69 -9.29 -11.22 37.20
CA ALA A 69 -10.27 -10.46 37.98
C ALA A 69 -11.39 -9.81 37.13
N LYS A 70 -11.30 -9.80 35.80
CA LYS A 70 -12.27 -9.14 34.89
C LYS A 70 -13.15 -10.10 34.09
N GLY A 71 -13.04 -11.41 34.28
CA GLY A 71 -13.70 -12.41 33.45
C GLY A 71 -14.88 -13.14 34.10
N THR A 72 -16.02 -12.49 34.32
CA THR A 72 -17.31 -13.19 34.50
C THR A 72 -18.40 -12.53 33.68
N ALA A 73 -18.43 -12.84 32.38
CA ALA A 73 -19.60 -12.65 31.54
C ALA A 73 -19.83 -13.94 30.73
N SER A 74 -20.97 -14.56 31.02
CA SER A 74 -21.45 -15.83 30.45
C SER A 74 -21.71 -15.70 28.95
N ALA A 75 -21.14 -16.59 28.14
CA ALA A 75 -21.38 -16.70 26.71
C ALA A 75 -22.60 -17.59 26.43
N ALA A 76 -23.56 -17.07 25.67
CA ALA A 76 -24.70 -17.84 25.15
C ALA A 76 -24.27 -18.82 24.05
N PRO A 77 -24.94 -19.98 23.90
CA PRO A 77 -24.55 -21.02 22.95
C PRO A 77 -24.86 -20.64 21.50
N ALA A 78 -23.93 -20.96 20.61
CA ALA A 78 -24.03 -20.78 19.16
C ALA A 78 -25.08 -21.74 18.56
N ALA A 79 -25.98 -21.19 17.76
CA ALA A 79 -26.95 -21.94 16.97
C ALA A 79 -26.25 -22.67 15.80
N ALA A 80 -26.61 -23.95 15.60
CA ALA A 80 -26.07 -24.81 14.55
C ALA A 80 -26.58 -24.41 13.15
N CYS A 81 -25.68 -24.45 12.16
CA CYS A 81 -26.03 -24.33 10.75
C CYS A 81 -26.78 -25.59 10.26
N PRO A 82 -27.80 -25.43 9.38
CA PRO A 82 -28.45 -26.56 8.72
C PRO A 82 -27.57 -27.17 7.60
N PRO A 83 -27.82 -28.44 7.24
CA PRO A 83 -27.01 -29.17 6.26
C PRO A 83 -27.20 -28.64 4.82
N GLN A 84 -26.08 -28.54 4.10
CA GLN A 84 -26.06 -28.14 2.69
C GLN A 84 -26.57 -29.27 1.79
N THR A 85 -27.47 -28.94 0.88
CA THR A 85 -27.97 -29.82 -0.18
C THR A 85 -26.92 -29.96 -1.30
N PRO A 86 -26.77 -31.14 -1.95
CA PRO A 86 -25.78 -31.32 -3.01
C PRO A 86 -26.16 -30.58 -4.30
N CYS A 87 -25.21 -29.85 -4.87
CA CYS A 87 -25.33 -29.27 -6.22
C CYS A 87 -25.44 -30.37 -7.29
N PRO A 88 -26.33 -30.23 -8.29
CA PRO A 88 -26.38 -31.14 -9.43
C PRO A 88 -25.18 -30.92 -10.37
N LYS A 89 -24.62 -32.04 -10.84
CA LYS A 89 -23.55 -32.12 -11.84
C LYS A 89 -24.05 -31.60 -13.20
N SER A 90 -23.35 -30.63 -13.77
CA SER A 90 -23.52 -30.20 -15.16
C SER A 90 -22.86 -31.20 -16.13
N ALA A 91 -23.60 -31.53 -17.19
CA ALA A 91 -23.15 -32.32 -18.34
C ALA A 91 -22.62 -31.38 -19.46
N PRO A 92 -21.89 -31.90 -20.48
CA PRO A 92 -21.01 -31.12 -21.34
C PRO A 92 -21.72 -30.46 -22.52
N ALA A 93 -20.98 -29.52 -23.11
CA ALA A 93 -21.35 -28.56 -24.13
C ALA A 93 -21.78 -29.17 -25.48
N ASP A 94 -22.75 -28.51 -26.11
CA ASP A 94 -22.97 -28.58 -27.55
C ASP A 94 -22.79 -27.20 -28.18
N SER A 95 -22.00 -27.19 -29.24
CA SER A 95 -21.59 -26.07 -30.07
C SER A 95 -22.64 -25.76 -31.15
N SER A 96 -23.10 -24.51 -31.22
CA SER A 96 -23.48 -23.87 -32.49
C SER A 96 -23.72 -22.37 -32.31
N ALA A 97 -22.85 -21.56 -32.91
CA ALA A 97 -23.17 -20.22 -33.39
C ALA A 97 -23.89 -20.35 -34.77
N PRO A 98 -24.46 -19.30 -35.40
CA PRO A 98 -24.39 -17.88 -35.06
C PRO A 98 -25.76 -17.15 -35.10
N SER A 99 -25.90 -16.03 -34.39
CA SER A 99 -26.81 -14.99 -34.87
C SER A 99 -26.38 -13.59 -34.43
N SER A 100 -26.37 -12.70 -35.41
CA SER A 100 -26.16 -11.27 -35.35
C SER A 100 -27.17 -10.60 -34.41
N SER A 101 -26.69 -10.10 -33.28
CA SER A 101 -27.44 -9.18 -32.42
C SER A 101 -27.02 -7.75 -32.72
N ALA A 102 -27.99 -6.96 -33.16
CA ALA A 102 -27.88 -5.53 -33.40
C ALA A 102 -27.34 -4.82 -32.15
N ALA A 103 -26.42 -3.89 -32.38
CA ALA A 103 -25.94 -2.95 -31.38
C ALA A 103 -27.13 -2.15 -30.82
N ALA A 104 -27.65 -2.60 -29.68
CA ALA A 104 -28.43 -1.74 -28.82
C ALA A 104 -27.51 -0.60 -28.41
N ALA A 105 -27.84 0.61 -28.85
CA ALA A 105 -27.33 1.85 -28.29
C ALA A 105 -27.73 1.87 -26.82
N GLY A 106 -26.87 1.25 -26.00
CA GLY A 106 -27.03 1.21 -24.56
C GLY A 106 -27.10 2.64 -24.07
N ALA A 107 -28.17 2.93 -23.34
CA ALA A 107 -28.33 4.15 -22.60
C ALA A 107 -26.99 4.51 -21.95
N VAL A 108 -26.55 5.75 -22.19
CA VAL A 108 -25.41 6.35 -21.50
C VAL A 108 -25.78 6.39 -20.03
N GLY A 109 -25.55 5.27 -19.33
CA GLY A 109 -25.79 5.15 -17.92
C GLY A 109 -24.88 6.16 -17.24
N ASP A 110 -25.47 6.98 -16.37
CA ASP A 110 -24.75 7.88 -15.48
C ASP A 110 -23.65 7.07 -14.79
N SER A 111 -22.43 7.19 -15.31
CA SER A 111 -21.29 6.54 -14.70
C SER A 111 -21.21 7.06 -13.27
N PRO A 112 -21.07 6.18 -12.27
CA PRO A 112 -21.13 6.60 -10.87
C PRO A 112 -20.14 7.74 -10.66
N LYS A 113 -20.67 8.88 -10.20
CA LYS A 113 -19.88 10.09 -10.00
C LYS A 113 -18.82 9.79 -8.97
N VAL A 114 -17.56 9.74 -9.41
CA VAL A 114 -16.42 9.51 -8.52
C VAL A 114 -16.36 10.66 -7.50
N PRO A 115 -16.33 10.37 -6.18
CA PRO A 115 -16.19 11.41 -5.17
C PRO A 115 -14.89 12.20 -5.36
N LEU A 116 -14.99 13.52 -5.20
CA LEU A 116 -13.84 14.42 -5.29
C LEU A 116 -13.08 14.44 -3.96
N ILE A 117 -11.76 14.55 -4.03
CA ILE A 117 -10.91 14.82 -2.87
C ILE A 117 -11.15 16.28 -2.47
N GLU A 118 -11.44 16.50 -1.19
CA GLU A 118 -11.50 17.83 -0.59
C GLU A 118 -10.07 18.37 -0.44
N LEU A 119 -9.76 19.45 -1.14
CA LEU A 119 -8.48 20.13 -1.02
C LEU A 119 -8.63 21.35 -0.11
N PRO A 120 -7.59 21.72 0.66
CA PRO A 120 -7.60 22.97 1.42
C PRO A 120 -7.88 24.19 0.54
N GLU A 121 -8.48 25.23 1.12
CA GLU A 121 -8.75 26.47 0.41
C GLU A 121 -7.45 27.09 -0.15
N GLY A 122 -7.54 27.67 -1.35
CA GLY A 122 -6.41 28.31 -2.02
C GLY A 122 -5.49 27.37 -2.80
N ILE A 123 -5.68 26.04 -2.71
CA ILE A 123 -4.95 25.09 -3.55
C ILE A 123 -5.43 25.18 -5.00
N LYS A 124 -4.48 25.45 -5.90
CA LYS A 124 -4.70 25.54 -7.35
C LYS A 124 -3.96 24.45 -8.12
N ASN A 125 -2.96 23.85 -7.48
CA ASN A 125 -2.03 22.93 -8.08
C ASN A 125 -1.85 21.68 -7.22
N VAL A 126 -1.67 20.54 -7.85
CA VAL A 126 -1.30 19.28 -7.19
C VAL A 126 -0.09 18.66 -7.87
N ILE A 127 0.79 18.09 -7.06
CA ILE A 127 1.85 17.16 -7.47
C ILE A 127 1.42 15.77 -7.01
N ILE A 128 1.53 14.77 -7.88
CA ILE A 128 1.21 13.38 -7.54
C ILE A 128 2.51 12.59 -7.44
N ASN A 129 2.73 11.91 -6.31
CA ASN A 129 3.89 11.05 -6.10
C ASN A 129 3.44 9.66 -5.64
N ILE A 130 3.55 8.67 -6.53
CA ILE A 130 3.11 7.29 -6.30
C ILE A 130 4.32 6.41 -6.05
N GLY A 131 4.21 5.49 -5.07
CA GLY A 131 5.34 4.67 -4.65
C GLY A 131 6.36 5.50 -3.89
N THR A 132 5.87 6.39 -3.02
CA THR A 132 6.72 7.41 -2.41
C THR A 132 7.67 6.89 -1.34
N ASN A 133 7.43 5.69 -0.80
CA ASN A 133 8.11 5.19 0.38
C ASN A 133 7.97 6.20 1.55
N TYR A 134 8.96 6.37 2.42
CA TYR A 134 8.89 7.31 3.54
C TYR A 134 9.35 8.75 3.18
N ASN A 135 9.75 9.01 1.93
CA ASN A 135 10.35 10.28 1.52
C ASN A 135 9.69 10.87 0.25
N PRO A 136 8.46 11.42 0.37
CA PRO A 136 7.78 12.06 -0.75
C PRO A 136 8.46 13.33 -1.23
N ILE A 137 8.11 13.71 -2.45
CA ILE A 137 8.20 15.10 -2.88
C ILE A 137 7.46 15.95 -1.85
N MET A 138 8.18 16.88 -1.22
CA MET A 138 7.56 17.81 -0.29
C MET A 138 6.92 18.97 -1.05
N PRO A 139 5.80 19.54 -0.57
CA PRO A 139 5.21 20.72 -1.19
C PRO A 139 6.24 21.85 -1.29
N PRO A 140 6.33 22.54 -2.44
CA PRO A 140 7.30 23.62 -2.65
C PRO A 140 7.07 24.74 -1.63
N GLU A 141 8.16 25.28 -1.06
CA GLU A 141 8.11 26.34 -0.05
C GLU A 141 7.73 27.69 -0.67
N ASP A 142 8.13 27.92 -1.91
CA ASP A 142 7.92 29.13 -2.70
C ASP A 142 6.57 29.19 -3.42
N ASP A 143 5.80 28.09 -3.42
CA ASP A 143 4.46 28.02 -4.01
C ASP A 143 3.44 27.47 -3.00
N PRO A 144 2.75 28.36 -2.25
CA PRO A 144 1.77 27.96 -1.24
C PRO A 144 0.48 27.38 -1.85
N THR A 145 0.26 27.54 -3.17
CA THR A 145 -0.95 27.07 -3.86
C THR A 145 -0.82 25.64 -4.38
N THR A 146 0.37 25.02 -4.22
CA THR A 146 0.62 23.63 -4.59
C THR A 146 0.51 22.72 -3.37
N MET A 147 -0.24 21.63 -3.49
CA MET A 147 -0.17 20.52 -2.55
C MET A 147 0.42 19.27 -3.20
N VAL A 148 0.86 18.33 -2.38
CA VAL A 148 1.32 17.01 -2.83
C VAL A 148 0.32 15.95 -2.39
N ILE A 149 -0.06 15.08 -3.30
CA ILE A 149 -0.77 13.84 -3.04
C ILE A 149 0.26 12.71 -3.18
N ALA A 150 0.69 12.18 -2.05
CA ALA A 150 1.55 11.01 -1.98
C ALA A 150 0.68 9.75 -1.91
N VAL A 151 1.15 8.66 -2.53
CA VAL A 151 0.46 7.36 -2.51
C VAL A 151 1.46 6.30 -2.07
N GLU A 152 1.16 5.67 -0.93
CA GLU A 152 2.01 4.66 -0.28
C GLU A 152 1.13 3.54 0.30
N PRO A 153 1.17 2.32 -0.25
CA PRO A 153 0.30 1.23 0.21
C PRO A 153 0.70 0.64 1.56
N ILE A 154 1.96 0.75 2.00
CA ILE A 154 2.43 0.16 3.26
C ILE A 154 2.18 1.13 4.41
N LEU A 155 1.29 0.74 5.33
CA LEU A 155 0.90 1.58 6.47
C LEU A 155 2.11 1.99 7.34
N GLU A 156 3.02 1.06 7.63
CA GLU A 156 4.20 1.36 8.47
C GLU A 156 5.16 2.36 7.80
N THR A 157 5.26 2.32 6.47
CA THR A 157 6.09 3.24 5.68
C THR A 157 5.41 4.61 5.61
N ALA A 158 4.12 4.65 5.28
CA ALA A 158 3.33 5.88 5.25
C ALA A 158 3.30 6.60 6.60
N ALA A 159 3.26 5.87 7.71
CA ALA A 159 3.28 6.45 9.05
C ALA A 159 4.59 7.19 9.39
N ARG A 160 5.67 6.95 8.63
CA ARG A 160 6.97 7.62 8.79
C ARG A 160 7.10 8.88 7.95
N ILE A 161 6.18 9.11 7.01
CA ILE A 161 6.18 10.30 6.17
C ILE A 161 6.04 11.54 7.05
N LYS A 162 6.93 12.53 6.84
CA LYS A 162 6.89 13.81 7.54
C LYS A 162 5.57 14.51 7.25
N LYS A 163 4.79 14.80 8.30
CA LYS A 163 3.52 15.54 8.17
C LYS A 163 3.75 16.94 7.64
N HIS A 164 2.88 17.40 6.76
CA HIS A 164 2.86 18.77 6.24
C HIS A 164 1.42 19.16 5.88
N PRO A 165 0.96 20.40 6.13
CA PRO A 165 -0.45 20.80 5.91
C PRO A 165 -0.90 20.72 4.45
N ARG A 166 0.04 20.79 3.51
CA ARG A 166 -0.19 20.65 2.06
C ARG A 166 0.26 19.28 1.51
N LEU A 167 0.41 18.27 2.36
CA LEU A 167 0.76 16.90 1.97
C LEU A 167 -0.33 15.96 2.46
N SER A 168 -0.97 15.26 1.52
CA SER A 168 -1.92 14.19 1.81
C SER A 168 -1.32 12.87 1.38
N VAL A 169 -1.50 11.83 2.20
CA VAL A 169 -1.04 10.47 1.90
C VAL A 169 -2.25 9.58 1.71
N ILE A 170 -2.34 8.92 0.55
CA ILE A 170 -3.35 7.91 0.25
C ILE A 170 -2.72 6.53 0.51
N LEU A 171 -3.34 5.77 1.41
CA LEU A 171 -2.94 4.41 1.76
C LEU A 171 -3.53 3.42 0.76
N ALA A 172 -3.00 3.38 -0.46
CA ALA A 172 -3.42 2.46 -1.51
C ALA A 172 -2.29 2.17 -2.49
N ALA A 173 -2.38 1.03 -3.18
CA ALA A 173 -1.58 0.77 -4.38
C ALA A 173 -2.34 1.27 -5.62
N ILE A 174 -1.59 1.62 -6.66
CA ILE A 174 -2.16 2.00 -7.96
C ILE A 174 -1.85 0.90 -8.96
N ALA A 175 -2.87 0.42 -9.67
CA ALA A 175 -2.74 -0.58 -10.72
C ALA A 175 -3.89 -0.44 -11.72
N SER A 176 -3.86 -1.22 -12.81
CA SER A 176 -4.99 -1.27 -13.74
C SER A 176 -6.22 -1.98 -13.16
N GLY A 177 -7.38 -1.70 -13.75
CA GLY A 177 -8.66 -2.33 -13.43
C GLY A 177 -9.41 -1.68 -12.27
N ASP A 178 -10.44 -2.36 -11.79
CA ASP A 178 -11.33 -1.82 -10.75
C ASP A 178 -10.69 -1.81 -9.35
N SER A 179 -11.23 -0.93 -8.51
CA SER A 179 -10.85 -0.83 -7.10
C SER A 179 -11.15 -2.13 -6.37
N ARG A 180 -10.16 -2.65 -5.63
CA ARG A 180 -10.22 -3.95 -4.97
C ARG A 180 -9.24 -4.03 -3.81
N PHE A 181 -9.32 -5.09 -3.01
CA PHE A 181 -8.22 -5.47 -2.13
C PHE A 181 -7.34 -6.49 -2.84
N GLN A 182 -6.02 -6.41 -2.65
CA GLN A 182 -5.09 -7.37 -3.22
C GLN A 182 -3.94 -7.65 -2.24
N THR A 183 -3.42 -8.87 -2.27
CA THR A 183 -2.20 -9.22 -1.56
C THR A 183 -1.00 -8.60 -2.27
N MET A 184 -0.23 -7.81 -1.54
CA MET A 184 1.02 -7.19 -1.97
C MET A 184 2.18 -7.85 -1.25
N GLN A 185 3.29 -8.04 -1.97
CA GLN A 185 4.55 -8.46 -1.39
C GLN A 185 5.28 -7.23 -0.90
N VAL A 186 5.64 -7.25 0.37
CA VAL A 186 6.56 -6.28 0.94
C VAL A 186 7.93 -6.95 0.95
N HIS A 187 8.93 -6.25 0.43
CA HIS A 187 10.31 -6.70 0.31
C HIS A 187 11.20 -5.93 1.28
N ASN A 188 12.38 -6.50 1.56
CA ASN A 188 13.45 -5.96 2.41
C ASN A 188 13.07 -5.57 3.85
N VAL A 189 14.10 -5.32 4.67
CA VAL A 189 13.91 -4.90 6.06
C VAL A 189 13.36 -3.49 6.09
N GLY A 190 12.16 -3.34 6.64
CA GLY A 190 11.51 -2.05 6.84
C GLY A 190 10.55 -1.62 5.73
N GLY A 191 10.29 -2.51 4.75
CA GLY A 191 9.27 -2.29 3.72
C GLY A 191 9.60 -1.14 2.78
N ALA A 192 10.88 -1.01 2.41
CA ALA A 192 11.34 0.04 1.50
C ALA A 192 11.10 -0.31 0.02
N SER A 193 10.70 -1.55 -0.30
CA SER A 193 10.22 -1.95 -1.63
C SER A 193 9.00 -2.84 -1.46
N SER A 194 8.03 -2.72 -2.37
CA SER A 194 6.88 -3.62 -2.44
C SER A 194 6.33 -3.68 -3.85
N SER A 195 5.71 -4.81 -4.20
CA SER A 195 5.08 -4.99 -5.50
C SER A 195 3.86 -5.89 -5.40
N LEU A 196 2.93 -5.69 -6.34
CA LEU A 196 1.79 -6.59 -6.55
C LEU A 196 2.19 -7.84 -7.36
N ALA A 197 3.40 -7.89 -7.91
CA ALA A 197 3.94 -9.00 -8.69
C ALA A 197 5.10 -9.69 -7.96
N ASN A 198 5.38 -10.93 -8.36
CA ASN A 198 6.56 -11.66 -7.90
C ASN A 198 7.84 -11.06 -8.51
N PRO A 199 8.96 -11.06 -7.78
CA PRO A 199 10.26 -10.71 -8.37
C PRO A 199 10.71 -11.80 -9.36
N THR A 200 11.30 -11.41 -10.49
CA THR A 200 11.91 -12.37 -11.45
C THR A 200 13.15 -13.05 -10.86
N ASN A 201 13.88 -12.34 -10.00
CA ASN A 201 15.03 -12.88 -9.29
C ASN A 201 14.77 -12.88 -7.78
N LYS A 202 14.38 -14.04 -7.24
CA LYS A 202 14.13 -14.25 -5.80
C LYS A 202 15.37 -14.11 -4.92
N ASN A 203 16.57 -14.06 -5.52
CA ASN A 203 17.84 -13.86 -4.83
C ASN A 203 18.37 -12.42 -4.98
N ALA A 204 17.60 -11.52 -5.60
CA ALA A 204 18.01 -10.12 -5.70
C ALA A 204 18.07 -9.49 -4.29
N PHE A 205 19.08 -8.65 -4.07
CA PHE A 205 19.34 -8.05 -2.75
C PHE A 205 18.14 -7.27 -2.19
N TRP A 206 17.31 -6.71 -3.06
CA TRP A 206 16.13 -5.92 -2.68
C TRP A 206 14.92 -6.77 -2.28
N VAL A 207 14.86 -8.06 -2.61
CA VAL A 207 13.78 -8.96 -2.20
C VAL A 207 13.86 -9.27 -0.69
N GLY A 208 15.07 -9.25 -0.13
CA GLY A 208 15.37 -9.74 1.22
C GLY A 208 15.55 -11.26 1.24
N THR A 209 16.01 -11.80 2.38
CA THR A 209 16.19 -13.26 2.52
C THR A 209 15.11 -13.88 3.42
N LYS A 210 14.85 -15.18 3.26
CA LYS A 210 13.95 -15.93 4.15
C LYS A 210 14.38 -15.85 5.62
N LYS A 211 15.70 -15.74 5.88
CA LYS A 211 16.22 -15.60 7.25
C LYS A 211 15.76 -14.31 7.92
N ASP A 212 15.45 -13.30 7.12
CA ASP A 212 14.95 -12.01 7.58
C ASP A 212 13.41 -12.02 7.76
N GLY A 213 12.73 -13.10 7.37
CA GLY A 213 11.26 -13.22 7.37
C GLY A 213 10.57 -12.71 6.10
N TRP A 214 11.27 -12.68 4.96
CA TRP A 214 10.82 -12.00 3.73
C TRP A 214 10.72 -12.93 2.49
N PRO A 215 9.87 -12.58 1.50
CA PRO A 215 8.93 -11.45 1.49
C PRO A 215 7.77 -11.65 2.48
N SER A 216 7.33 -10.57 3.12
CA SER A 216 6.09 -10.59 3.89
C SER A 216 4.93 -10.18 2.98
N HIS A 217 3.71 -10.54 3.36
CA HIS A 217 2.51 -10.26 2.57
C HIS A 217 1.58 -9.36 3.37
N GLN A 218 1.04 -8.34 2.70
CA GLN A 218 0.03 -7.46 3.27
C GLN A 218 -1.16 -7.36 2.32
N ILE A 219 -2.38 -7.25 2.85
CA ILE A 219 -3.56 -6.94 2.04
C ILE A 219 -3.68 -5.42 1.99
N VAL A 220 -3.66 -4.86 0.78
CA VAL A 220 -3.75 -3.42 0.55
C VAL A 220 -4.93 -3.10 -0.35
N PRO A 221 -5.58 -1.94 -0.19
CA PRO A 221 -6.51 -1.45 -1.19
C PRO A 221 -5.73 -1.06 -2.45
N VAL A 222 -6.32 -1.37 -3.60
CA VAL A 222 -5.81 -1.05 -4.93
C VAL A 222 -6.86 -0.21 -5.63
N MET A 223 -6.44 0.85 -6.30
CA MET A 223 -7.31 1.66 -7.16
C MET A 223 -6.63 2.00 -8.49
N SER A 224 -7.41 2.42 -9.48
CA SER A 224 -6.86 2.83 -10.76
C SER A 224 -6.32 4.26 -10.75
N MET A 225 -5.36 4.53 -11.63
CA MET A 225 -4.92 5.91 -11.90
C MET A 225 -6.09 6.76 -12.42
N ALA A 226 -6.98 6.19 -13.23
CA ALA A 226 -8.18 6.88 -13.71
C ALA A 226 -9.06 7.35 -12.54
N THR A 227 -9.27 6.50 -11.53
CA THR A 227 -10.02 6.85 -10.32
C THR A 227 -9.34 7.98 -9.55
N LEU A 228 -8.02 7.88 -9.31
CA LEU A 228 -7.26 8.93 -8.63
C LEU A 228 -7.37 10.27 -9.36
N LEU A 229 -7.17 10.28 -10.67
CA LEU A 229 -7.28 11.49 -11.49
C LEU A 229 -8.71 12.03 -11.50
N ALA A 230 -9.73 11.16 -11.57
CA ALA A 230 -11.13 11.56 -11.57
C ALA A 230 -11.53 12.23 -10.24
N SER A 231 -10.93 11.80 -9.13
CA SER A 231 -11.14 12.40 -7.82
C SER A 231 -10.48 13.76 -7.63
N ILE A 232 -9.56 14.18 -8.52
CA ILE A 232 -8.97 15.52 -8.47
C ILE A 232 -9.86 16.50 -9.26
N PRO A 233 -10.40 17.57 -8.62
CA PRO A 233 -11.26 18.54 -9.29
C PRO A 233 -10.65 19.08 -10.60
N ARG A 234 -11.48 19.30 -11.62
CA ARG A 234 -11.02 19.78 -12.95
C ARG A 234 -10.50 21.22 -12.92
N THR A 235 -10.87 21.99 -11.90
CA THR A 235 -10.40 23.35 -11.64
C THR A 235 -8.99 23.40 -11.03
N VAL A 236 -8.44 22.25 -10.65
CA VAL A 236 -7.11 22.12 -10.05
C VAL A 236 -6.15 21.54 -11.08
N HIS A 237 -5.00 22.21 -11.26
CA HIS A 237 -3.97 21.79 -12.20
C HIS A 237 -3.10 20.70 -11.59
N ILE A 238 -2.79 19.66 -12.36
CA ILE A 238 -1.80 18.65 -11.95
C ILE A 238 -0.48 19.07 -12.56
N LYS A 239 0.49 19.49 -11.74
CA LYS A 239 1.80 19.99 -12.21
C LYS A 239 2.63 18.87 -12.81
N HIS A 240 2.83 17.80 -12.06
CA HIS A 240 3.53 16.62 -12.54
C HIS A 240 3.13 15.38 -11.76
N LEU A 241 3.44 14.23 -12.35
CA LEU A 241 3.30 12.90 -11.77
C LEU A 241 4.68 12.26 -11.66
N LYS A 242 5.05 11.77 -10.48
CA LYS A 242 6.16 10.82 -10.29
C LYS A 242 5.60 9.46 -9.90
N THR A 243 6.02 8.41 -10.59
CA THR A 243 5.78 7.01 -10.19
C THR A 243 7.09 6.30 -9.88
N ASP A 244 7.00 5.34 -8.97
CA ASP A 244 8.10 4.46 -8.53
C ASP A 244 7.47 3.20 -7.93
N MET A 245 6.80 2.42 -8.78
CA MET A 245 5.88 1.37 -8.34
C MET A 245 6.39 -0.04 -8.64
N GLN A 246 7.71 -0.22 -8.66
CA GLN A 246 8.34 -1.55 -8.63
C GLN A 246 7.74 -2.46 -9.72
N GLY A 247 7.70 -1.93 -10.95
CA GLY A 247 7.26 -2.62 -12.15
C GLY A 247 5.79 -2.41 -12.57
N PHE A 248 4.98 -1.68 -11.79
CA PHE A 248 3.58 -1.39 -12.16
C PHE A 248 3.35 0.00 -12.77
N ASP A 249 4.40 0.80 -12.92
CA ASP A 249 4.34 2.20 -13.40
C ASP A 249 3.57 2.32 -14.72
N PHE A 250 3.92 1.51 -15.71
CA PHE A 250 3.23 1.50 -17.00
C PHE A 250 1.77 1.06 -16.88
N ALA A 251 1.48 0.02 -16.09
CA ALA A 251 0.11 -0.45 -15.91
C ALA A 251 -0.78 0.64 -15.27
N ALA A 252 -0.26 1.39 -14.31
CA ALA A 252 -0.97 2.54 -13.76
C ALA A 252 -1.18 3.64 -14.80
N ILE A 253 -0.11 4.08 -15.47
CA ILE A 253 -0.16 5.19 -16.42
C ILE A 253 -1.09 4.86 -17.60
N SER A 254 -0.92 3.69 -18.20
CA SER A 254 -1.75 3.25 -19.34
C SER A 254 -3.23 3.07 -18.96
N SER A 255 -3.53 2.62 -17.74
CA SER A 255 -4.91 2.49 -17.26
C SER A 255 -5.67 3.83 -17.15
N ALA A 256 -4.95 4.96 -17.06
CA ALA A 256 -5.58 6.28 -17.08
C ALA A 256 -6.17 6.66 -18.45
N GLY A 257 -5.77 5.96 -19.52
CA GLY A 257 -6.13 6.30 -20.89
C GLY A 257 -5.87 7.78 -21.19
N ARG A 258 -6.84 8.44 -21.82
CA ARG A 258 -6.72 9.88 -22.17
C ARG A 258 -6.72 10.81 -20.96
N MET A 259 -7.03 10.36 -19.74
CA MET A 259 -6.99 11.24 -18.57
C MET A 259 -5.56 11.62 -18.18
N ILE A 260 -4.56 10.82 -18.55
CA ILE A 260 -3.16 11.13 -18.28
C ILE A 260 -2.75 12.49 -18.86
N ARG A 261 -3.37 12.87 -19.98
CA ARG A 261 -3.15 14.15 -20.70
C ARG A 261 -3.42 15.42 -19.88
N ARG A 262 -4.04 15.30 -18.69
CA ARG A 262 -4.18 16.40 -17.73
C ARG A 262 -2.85 16.79 -17.08
N ILE A 263 -1.85 15.93 -17.15
CA ILE A 263 -0.57 16.05 -16.46
C ILE A 263 0.48 16.46 -17.51
N PRO A 264 1.06 17.67 -17.46
CA PRO A 264 2.00 18.10 -18.48
C PRO A 264 3.33 17.36 -18.39
N GLU A 265 3.73 16.90 -17.20
CA GLU A 265 5.01 16.24 -16.95
C GLU A 265 4.83 14.91 -16.21
N VAL A 266 5.38 13.83 -16.76
CA VAL A 266 5.33 12.49 -16.18
C VAL A 266 6.76 11.98 -16.00
N TYR A 267 7.08 11.57 -14.78
CA TYR A 267 8.31 10.90 -14.37
C TYR A 267 7.94 9.47 -13.97
N ALA A 268 8.52 8.46 -14.60
CA ALA A 268 8.26 7.08 -14.25
C ALA A 268 9.55 6.26 -14.16
N GLU A 269 9.54 5.29 -13.23
CA GLU A 269 10.53 4.23 -13.22
C GLU A 269 10.22 3.26 -14.37
N VAL A 270 11.21 3.05 -15.23
CA VAL A 270 11.17 2.14 -16.37
C VAL A 270 12.30 1.13 -16.27
N TYR A 271 12.15 -0.02 -16.94
CA TYR A 271 13.29 -0.89 -17.18
C TYR A 271 13.69 -0.91 -18.66
N VAL A 272 14.97 -1.19 -18.90
CA VAL A 272 15.49 -1.51 -20.24
C VAL A 272 16.07 -2.92 -20.20
N GLY A 273 15.45 -3.86 -20.93
CA GLY A 273 15.94 -5.22 -21.08
C GLY A 273 15.27 -6.25 -20.17
N THR A 274 15.88 -6.58 -19.04
CA THR A 274 15.37 -7.65 -18.15
C THR A 274 14.42 -7.06 -17.12
N ALA A 275 13.18 -7.55 -17.08
CA ALA A 275 12.19 -7.13 -16.09
C ALA A 275 12.57 -7.61 -14.68
N SER A 276 12.36 -6.75 -13.68
CA SER A 276 12.56 -7.08 -12.26
C SER A 276 11.40 -7.87 -11.66
N TYR A 277 10.22 -7.85 -12.30
CA TYR A 277 9.00 -8.51 -11.82
C TYR A 277 8.36 -9.38 -12.90
N GLU A 278 7.77 -10.49 -12.48
CA GLU A 278 7.14 -11.48 -13.34
C GLU A 278 5.81 -10.95 -13.90
N GLY A 279 5.64 -11.07 -15.23
CA GLY A 279 4.35 -10.80 -15.88
C GLY A 279 3.94 -9.32 -15.92
N VAL A 280 4.86 -8.39 -15.66
CA VAL A 280 4.57 -6.95 -15.76
C VAL A 280 5.16 -6.33 -17.02
N HIS A 281 4.37 -5.43 -17.62
CA HIS A 281 4.79 -4.54 -18.69
C HIS A 281 5.33 -3.26 -18.04
N ASN A 282 6.59 -2.93 -18.29
CA ASN A 282 7.24 -1.72 -17.76
C ASN A 282 8.51 -1.35 -18.56
N ASP A 283 8.67 -1.89 -19.77
CA ASP A 283 9.84 -1.64 -20.62
C ASP A 283 9.73 -0.27 -21.28
N LEU A 284 10.82 0.50 -21.24
CA LEU A 284 10.84 1.85 -21.81
C LEU A 284 10.44 1.86 -23.29
N TRP A 285 10.99 0.96 -24.10
CA TRP A 285 10.88 1.02 -25.56
C TRP A 285 9.67 0.27 -26.09
N LYS A 286 9.30 -0.84 -25.45
CA LYS A 286 8.17 -1.68 -25.88
C LYS A 286 6.83 -1.17 -25.36
N ASP A 287 6.81 -0.68 -24.12
CA ASP A 287 5.57 -0.34 -23.43
C ASP A 287 5.38 1.20 -23.37
N PHE A 288 6.31 1.92 -22.71
CA PHE A 288 6.15 3.35 -22.45
C PHE A 288 6.24 4.23 -23.69
N GLU A 289 7.30 4.12 -24.49
CA GLU A 289 7.57 5.05 -25.59
C GLU A 289 6.44 5.08 -26.63
N PRO A 290 5.87 3.94 -27.09
CA PRO A 290 4.72 3.95 -28.00
C PRO A 290 3.48 4.61 -27.36
N HIS A 291 3.17 4.24 -26.11
CA HIS A 291 2.00 4.74 -25.40
C HIS A 291 2.07 6.25 -25.13
N MET A 292 3.20 6.73 -24.62
CA MET A 292 3.39 8.14 -24.30
C MET A 292 3.34 9.01 -25.57
N LYS A 293 3.89 8.52 -26.70
CA LYS A 293 3.76 9.18 -28.01
C LYS A 293 2.30 9.24 -28.48
N GLU A 294 1.55 8.15 -28.36
CA GLU A 294 0.11 8.13 -28.67
C GLU A 294 -0.67 9.14 -27.82
N MET A 295 -0.28 9.29 -26.55
CA MET A 295 -0.87 10.28 -25.64
C MET A 295 -0.39 11.71 -25.92
N GLY A 296 0.55 11.92 -26.85
CA GLY A 296 1.02 13.22 -27.31
C GLY A 296 2.17 13.80 -26.50
N TYR A 297 2.87 12.97 -25.73
CA TYR A 297 4.07 13.38 -25.01
C TYR A 297 5.33 13.20 -25.85
N LYS A 298 6.37 13.94 -25.47
CA LYS A 298 7.75 13.78 -25.94
C LYS A 298 8.64 13.44 -24.76
N ARG A 299 9.48 12.43 -24.91
CA ARG A 299 10.49 12.11 -23.90
C ARG A 299 11.59 13.18 -23.93
N THR A 300 11.98 13.67 -22.77
CA THR A 300 12.97 14.75 -22.61
C THR A 300 14.29 14.27 -22.02
N SER A 301 14.31 13.08 -21.41
CA SER A 301 15.56 12.44 -20.97
C SER A 301 16.20 11.67 -22.13
N GLU A 302 17.28 12.21 -22.69
CA GLU A 302 18.08 11.51 -23.72
C GLU A 302 18.97 10.41 -23.11
N ASN A 303 19.37 10.58 -21.84
CA ASN A 303 20.32 9.71 -21.14
C ASN A 303 19.64 8.63 -20.31
N VAL A 304 18.88 7.73 -20.95
CA VAL A 304 18.45 6.50 -20.27
C VAL A 304 19.55 5.45 -20.37
N LYS A 305 19.86 4.79 -19.26
CA LYS A 305 20.82 3.66 -19.20
C LYS A 305 20.50 2.65 -20.30
N LYS A 306 21.55 2.06 -20.89
CA LYS A 306 21.43 1.02 -21.92
C LYS A 306 20.80 -0.29 -21.41
N ARG A 307 20.78 -0.52 -20.09
CA ARG A 307 20.18 -1.69 -19.43
C ARG A 307 19.87 -1.40 -17.95
N GLY A 308 18.83 -2.02 -17.43
CA GLY A 308 18.43 -1.95 -16.01
C GLY A 308 17.31 -0.94 -15.76
N GLU A 309 17.06 -0.65 -14.48
CA GLU A 309 16.08 0.35 -14.03
C GLU A 309 16.63 1.77 -14.17
N ASP A 310 15.77 2.66 -14.66
CA ASP A 310 16.06 4.09 -14.80
C ASP A 310 14.79 4.92 -14.69
N ASN A 311 14.95 6.23 -14.53
CA ASN A 311 13.84 7.18 -14.59
C ASN A 311 13.76 7.82 -15.97
N ALA A 312 12.57 7.81 -16.55
CA ALA A 312 12.28 8.52 -17.78
C ALA A 312 11.29 9.67 -17.53
N MET A 313 11.48 10.77 -18.26
CA MET A 313 10.65 11.96 -18.18
C MET A 313 10.00 12.24 -19.52
N TRP A 314 8.70 12.51 -19.49
CA TRP A 314 7.89 12.90 -20.64
C TRP A 314 7.20 14.23 -20.38
N VAL A 315 7.20 15.08 -21.40
CA VAL A 315 6.58 16.41 -21.37
C VAL A 315 5.63 16.56 -22.55
N ARG A 316 4.52 17.26 -22.35
CA ARG A 316 3.50 17.53 -23.37
C ARG A 316 3.43 19.01 -23.74
#